data_AF-A0AAN8B9B8-F1
#
_entry.id   AF-A0AAN8B9B8-F1
#
_cell.length_a   1.000
_cell.length_b   1.000
_cell.length_c   1.000
_cell.angle_alpha   90.00
_cell.angle_beta   90.00
_cell.angle_gamma   90.00
#
_symmetry.space_group_name_H-M   'P 1'
#
loop_
_entity.id
_entity.type
_entity.pdbx_description
1 polymer ?
#
loop_
_entity_poly.entity_id
_entity_poly.type
_entity_poly.pdbx_seq_one_letter_code
_entity_poly.pdbx_strand_id
1 'polypeptide(L)'
;MSEFFKQVNHKYTEDIRKLEEKIKTRDRYISSLKKKCQRESEQIREKRQRIETLEKYLSDLPTLDEVQTQSQQQEEVQQKAKHLERTASRLQQSLEEGYALMKEKDFRMEMQAMREKELIASVQSLQQKVQLCLADGVRLPMQDLKRLEVENTDLLEQKDHSSRLIEQQKERIERLTSQLTATQKKRSLPHEQEESPAPPSRAPPQVGDSGLLVELPEVGRLLKEMSLCLLDLQALCSILAQRAQGKEPNLSLLLGMKSLSVSAEESDSREEVEEELRGKLLEVARLRGDIDDLWRSISERYAQGQGDSCVS
;
A
#
# COMPACT_ATOMS: atom_id res chain seq x y z
N MET A 1 -66.56 -144.09 -9.31
CA MET A 1 -65.46 -143.44 -10.08
C MET A 1 -65.84 -142.03 -10.58
N SER A 2 -67.04 -141.83 -11.14
CA SER A 2 -67.51 -140.50 -11.64
C SER A 2 -67.56 -139.40 -10.56
N GLU A 3 -67.97 -139.71 -9.33
CA GLU A 3 -68.09 -138.71 -8.25
C GLU A 3 -66.74 -138.20 -7.72
N PHE A 4 -65.74 -139.08 -7.62
CA PHE A 4 -64.40 -138.71 -7.18
C PHE A 4 -63.73 -137.73 -8.16
N PHE A 5 -63.83 -138.01 -9.48
CA PHE A 5 -63.34 -137.09 -10.51
C PHE A 5 -64.06 -135.74 -10.50
N LYS A 6 -65.37 -135.72 -10.22
CA LYS A 6 -66.14 -134.47 -10.05
C LYS A 6 -65.62 -133.66 -8.86
N GLN A 7 -65.34 -134.31 -7.72
CA GLN A 7 -64.84 -133.64 -6.53
C GLN A 7 -63.42 -133.08 -6.71
N VAL A 8 -62.54 -133.83 -7.38
CA VAL A 8 -61.18 -133.39 -7.71
C VAL A 8 -61.20 -132.21 -8.69
N ASN A 9 -62.00 -132.29 -9.76
CA ASN A 9 -62.17 -131.17 -10.69
C ASN A 9 -62.71 -129.92 -9.99
N HIS A 10 -63.74 -130.08 -9.14
CA HIS A 10 -64.32 -128.98 -8.39
C HIS A 10 -63.27 -128.26 -7.53
N LYS A 11 -62.42 -129.00 -6.80
CA LYS A 11 -61.32 -128.43 -6.00
C LYS A 11 -60.32 -127.63 -6.85
N TYR A 12 -59.89 -128.18 -7.99
CA TYR A 12 -58.98 -127.46 -8.89
C TYR A 12 -59.63 -126.20 -9.48
N THR A 13 -60.91 -126.24 -9.85
CA THR A 13 -61.65 -125.06 -10.33
C THR A 13 -61.72 -123.97 -9.25
N GLU A 14 -61.96 -124.35 -7.99
CA GLU A 14 -61.96 -123.39 -6.88
C GLU A 14 -60.60 -122.76 -6.64
N ASP A 15 -59.52 -123.54 -6.71
CA ASP A 15 -58.16 -123.03 -6.50
C ASP A 15 -57.71 -122.11 -7.66
N ILE A 16 -58.10 -122.44 -8.90
CA ILE A 16 -57.93 -121.54 -10.06
C ILE A 16 -58.68 -120.22 -9.81
N ARG A 17 -59.95 -120.27 -9.39
CA ARG A 17 -60.75 -119.07 -9.08
C ARG A 17 -60.09 -118.21 -7.99
N LYS A 18 -59.56 -118.81 -6.92
CA LYS A 18 -58.82 -118.08 -5.86
C LYS A 18 -57.56 -117.41 -6.42
N LEU A 19 -56.83 -118.09 -7.31
CA LEU A 19 -55.65 -117.52 -7.96
C LEU A 19 -56.03 -116.36 -8.88
N GLU A 20 -57.11 -116.49 -9.66
CA GLU A 20 -57.65 -115.40 -10.49
C GLU A 20 -58.05 -114.18 -9.65
N GLU A 21 -58.69 -114.39 -8.50
CA GLU A 21 -59.03 -113.30 -7.57
C GLU A 21 -57.77 -112.62 -7.00
N LYS A 22 -56.73 -113.39 -6.65
CA LYS A 22 -55.42 -112.86 -6.23
C LYS A 22 -54.73 -112.07 -7.34
N ILE A 23 -54.81 -112.54 -8.59
CA ILE A 23 -54.27 -111.80 -9.75
C ILE A 23 -55.04 -110.49 -9.90
N LYS A 24 -56.38 -110.53 -9.86
CA LYS A 24 -57.24 -109.32 -9.94
C LYS A 24 -56.97 -108.31 -8.81
N THR A 25 -56.63 -108.75 -7.61
CA THR A 25 -56.25 -107.83 -6.51
C THR A 25 -54.86 -107.23 -6.74
N ARG A 26 -53.88 -108.03 -7.18
CA ARG A 26 -52.54 -107.53 -7.54
C ARG A 26 -52.56 -106.57 -8.72
N ASP A 27 -53.36 -106.83 -9.76
CA ASP A 27 -53.51 -105.93 -10.90
C ASP A 27 -54.10 -104.58 -10.51
N ARG A 28 -55.08 -104.59 -9.59
CA ARG A 28 -55.61 -103.36 -8.97
C ARG A 28 -54.54 -102.60 -8.20
N TYR A 29 -53.71 -103.30 -7.42
CA TYR A 29 -52.61 -102.70 -6.68
C TYR A 29 -51.50 -102.14 -7.60
N ILE A 30 -51.11 -102.87 -8.63
CA ILE A 30 -50.16 -102.40 -9.65
C ILE A 30 -50.71 -101.14 -10.33
N SER A 31 -52.00 -101.13 -10.65
CA SER A 31 -52.67 -99.96 -11.26
C SER A 31 -52.69 -98.75 -10.34
N SER A 32 -52.90 -98.94 -9.02
CA SER A 32 -52.85 -97.82 -8.06
C SER A 32 -51.42 -97.29 -7.88
N LEU A 33 -50.41 -98.17 -7.86
CA LEU A 33 -49.01 -97.77 -7.82
C LEU A 33 -48.60 -97.00 -9.08
N LYS A 34 -48.98 -97.46 -10.28
CA LYS A 34 -48.73 -96.74 -11.54
C LYS A 34 -49.32 -95.32 -11.51
N LYS A 35 -50.56 -95.18 -11.03
CA LYS A 35 -51.20 -93.86 -10.86
C LYS A 35 -50.45 -93.00 -9.86
N LYS A 36 -49.94 -93.57 -8.77
CA LYS A 36 -49.14 -92.83 -7.76
C LYS A 36 -47.82 -92.35 -8.36
N CYS A 37 -47.08 -93.23 -9.04
CA CYS A 37 -45.84 -92.88 -9.73
C CYS A 37 -46.06 -91.78 -10.79
N GLN A 38 -47.16 -91.85 -11.54
CA GLN A 38 -47.49 -90.83 -12.53
C GLN A 38 -47.71 -89.45 -11.89
N ARG A 39 -48.53 -89.36 -10.83
CA ARG A 39 -48.74 -88.09 -10.12
C ARG A 39 -47.45 -87.53 -9.52
N GLU A 40 -46.60 -88.40 -8.98
CA GLU A 40 -45.31 -88.00 -8.43
C GLU A 40 -44.37 -87.47 -9.52
N SER A 41 -44.38 -88.09 -10.71
CA SER A 41 -43.63 -87.58 -11.87
C SER A 41 -44.13 -86.22 -12.36
N GLU A 42 -45.45 -86.00 -12.36
CA GLU A 42 -46.07 -84.72 -12.72
C GLU A 42 -45.65 -83.63 -11.72
N GLN A 43 -45.71 -83.92 -10.41
CA GLN A 43 -45.25 -82.99 -9.36
C GLN A 43 -43.76 -82.66 -9.48
N ILE A 44 -42.91 -83.64 -9.79
CA ILE A 44 -41.48 -83.40 -10.01
C ILE A 44 -41.27 -82.47 -11.22
N ARG A 45 -42.06 -82.65 -12.29
CA ARG A 45 -41.99 -81.80 -13.48
C ARG A 45 -42.37 -80.35 -13.16
N GLU A 46 -43.46 -80.14 -12.42
CA GLU A 46 -43.90 -78.80 -11.99
C GLU A 46 -42.85 -78.11 -11.10
N LYS A 47 -42.29 -78.85 -10.13
CA LYS A 47 -41.20 -78.32 -9.27
C LYS A 47 -39.98 -77.93 -10.10
N ARG A 48 -39.62 -78.73 -11.11
CA ARG A 48 -38.50 -78.42 -12.01
C ARG A 48 -38.76 -77.14 -12.81
N GLN A 49 -39.94 -76.99 -13.40
CA GLN A 49 -40.33 -75.76 -14.10
C GLN A 49 -40.31 -74.55 -13.17
N ARG A 50 -40.73 -74.72 -11.91
CA ARG A 50 -40.68 -73.66 -10.91
C ARG A 50 -39.23 -73.27 -10.57
N ILE A 51 -38.33 -74.24 -10.43
CA ILE A 51 -36.89 -73.98 -10.22
C ILE A 51 -36.31 -73.21 -11.39
N GLU A 52 -36.52 -73.67 -12.64
CA GLU A 52 -36.01 -73.00 -13.85
C GLU A 52 -36.50 -71.55 -13.95
N THR A 53 -37.78 -71.32 -13.61
CA THR A 53 -38.36 -69.96 -13.58
C THR A 53 -37.66 -69.09 -12.53
N LEU A 54 -37.39 -69.63 -11.34
CA LEU A 54 -36.70 -68.91 -10.27
C LEU A 54 -35.23 -68.64 -10.62
N GLU A 55 -34.54 -69.60 -11.24
CA GLU A 55 -33.16 -69.44 -11.71
C GLU A 55 -33.06 -68.29 -12.73
N LYS A 56 -34.03 -68.21 -13.66
CA LYS A 56 -34.10 -67.10 -14.61
C LYS A 56 -34.30 -65.75 -13.93
N TYR A 57 -35.20 -65.66 -12.95
CA TYR A 57 -35.36 -64.42 -12.17
C TYR A 57 -34.12 -64.07 -11.37
N LEU A 58 -33.41 -65.06 -10.80
CA LEU A 58 -32.18 -64.83 -10.06
C LEU A 58 -31.04 -64.37 -10.97
N SER A 59 -30.97 -64.84 -12.22
CA SER A 59 -29.98 -64.37 -13.18
C SER A 59 -30.22 -62.95 -13.69
N ASP A 60 -31.47 -62.48 -13.65
CA ASP A 60 -31.82 -61.11 -14.04
C ASP A 60 -31.56 -60.08 -12.91
N LEU A 61 -31.29 -60.54 -11.69
CA LEU A 61 -30.95 -59.66 -10.57
C LEU A 61 -29.46 -59.31 -10.57
N PRO A 62 -29.10 -58.05 -10.26
CA PRO A 62 -27.71 -57.67 -10.17
C PRO A 62 -27.01 -58.47 -9.07
N THR A 63 -25.77 -58.85 -9.33
CA THR A 63 -24.98 -59.59 -8.35
C THR A 63 -24.58 -58.67 -7.19
N LEU A 64 -24.32 -59.26 -6.02
CA LEU A 64 -23.88 -58.50 -4.84
C LEU A 64 -22.62 -57.67 -5.12
N ASP A 65 -21.70 -58.22 -5.92
CA ASP A 65 -20.46 -57.57 -6.35
C ASP A 65 -20.72 -56.36 -7.26
N GLU A 66 -21.65 -56.47 -8.20
CA GLU A 66 -22.10 -55.35 -9.03
C GLU A 66 -22.72 -54.23 -8.18
N VAL A 67 -23.58 -54.57 -7.22
CA VAL A 67 -24.19 -53.59 -6.32
C VAL A 67 -23.14 -52.91 -5.45
N GLN A 68 -22.16 -53.66 -4.92
CA GLN A 68 -21.06 -53.09 -4.14
C GLN A 68 -20.19 -52.15 -4.99
N THR A 69 -19.84 -52.57 -6.20
CA THR A 69 -19.05 -51.76 -7.14
C THR A 69 -19.80 -50.47 -7.51
N GLN A 70 -21.10 -50.56 -7.80
CA GLN A 70 -21.95 -49.40 -8.08
C GLN A 70 -22.03 -48.46 -6.87
N SER A 71 -22.17 -48.99 -5.66
CA SER A 71 -22.19 -48.20 -4.43
C SER A 71 -20.88 -47.44 -4.22
N GLN A 72 -19.72 -48.09 -4.44
CA GLN A 72 -18.42 -47.44 -4.33
C GLN A 72 -18.24 -46.34 -5.37
N GLN A 73 -18.58 -46.61 -6.64
CA GLN A 73 -18.54 -45.60 -7.70
C GLN A 73 -19.46 -44.41 -7.38
N GLN A 74 -20.66 -44.67 -6.86
CA GLN A 74 -21.59 -43.63 -6.45
C GLN A 74 -21.02 -42.78 -5.32
N GLU A 75 -20.35 -43.39 -4.34
CA GLU A 75 -19.70 -42.67 -3.25
C GLU A 75 -18.54 -41.80 -3.75
N GLU A 76 -17.69 -42.31 -4.63
CA GLU A 76 -16.62 -41.52 -5.25
C GLU A 76 -17.16 -40.31 -6.04
N VAL A 77 -18.20 -40.53 -6.86
CA VAL A 77 -18.84 -39.45 -7.61
C VAL A 77 -19.47 -38.43 -6.66
N GLN A 78 -20.09 -38.88 -5.57
CA GLN A 78 -20.65 -38.00 -4.55
C GLN A 78 -19.57 -37.19 -3.84
N GLN A 79 -18.42 -37.78 -3.53
CA GLN A 79 -17.28 -37.07 -2.96
C GLN A 79 -16.69 -36.03 -3.93
N LYS A 80 -16.53 -36.39 -5.21
CA LYS A 80 -16.10 -35.48 -6.28
C LYS A 80 -17.07 -34.30 -6.43
N ALA A 81 -18.37 -34.56 -6.42
CA ALA A 81 -19.39 -33.51 -6.48
C ALA A 81 -19.27 -32.54 -5.29
N LYS A 82 -19.15 -33.05 -4.06
CA LYS A 82 -18.94 -32.22 -2.85
C LYS A 82 -17.66 -31.39 -2.93
N HIS A 83 -16.58 -31.93 -3.48
CA HIS A 83 -15.33 -31.19 -3.65
C HIS A 83 -15.47 -30.05 -4.68
N LEU A 84 -16.12 -30.33 -5.81
CA LEU A 84 -16.38 -29.33 -6.84
C LEU A 84 -17.29 -28.21 -6.31
N GLU A 85 -18.32 -28.56 -5.53
CA GLU A 85 -19.22 -27.59 -4.90
C GLU A 85 -18.45 -26.65 -3.96
N ARG A 86 -17.60 -27.18 -3.06
CA ARG A 86 -16.73 -26.35 -2.20
C ARG A 86 -15.80 -25.44 -2.99
N THR A 87 -15.26 -25.94 -4.11
CA THR A 87 -14.36 -25.16 -4.97
C THR A 87 -15.12 -24.05 -5.68
N ALA A 88 -16.33 -24.33 -6.18
CA ALA A 88 -17.20 -23.34 -6.78
C ALA A 88 -17.58 -22.24 -5.77
N SER A 89 -17.97 -22.61 -4.54
CA SER A 89 -18.27 -21.63 -3.49
C SER A 89 -17.06 -20.74 -3.16
N ARG A 90 -15.85 -21.31 -3.07
CA ARG A 90 -14.62 -20.54 -2.83
C ARG A 90 -14.31 -19.57 -3.97
N LEU A 91 -14.46 -20.01 -5.22
CA LEU A 91 -14.25 -19.15 -6.39
C LEU A 91 -15.30 -18.05 -6.47
N GLN A 92 -16.56 -18.36 -6.17
CA GLN A 92 -17.63 -17.37 -6.11
C GLN A 92 -17.34 -16.30 -5.05
N GLN A 93 -16.93 -16.70 -3.84
CA GLN A 93 -16.57 -15.75 -2.79
C GLN A 93 -15.40 -14.86 -3.20
N SER A 94 -14.34 -15.43 -3.77
CA SER A 94 -13.18 -14.65 -4.26
C SER A 94 -13.55 -13.68 -5.38
N LEU A 95 -14.49 -14.06 -6.26
CA LEU A 95 -15.02 -13.20 -7.30
C LEU A 95 -15.81 -12.03 -6.71
N GLU A 96 -16.69 -12.30 -5.73
CA GLU A 96 -17.48 -11.28 -5.03
C GLU A 96 -16.57 -10.28 -4.29
N GLU A 97 -15.54 -10.77 -3.60
CA GLU A 97 -14.51 -9.93 -2.96
C GLU A 97 -13.76 -9.07 -4.00
N GLY A 98 -13.40 -9.64 -5.14
CA GLY A 98 -12.77 -8.92 -6.24
C GLY A 98 -13.66 -7.82 -6.83
N TYR A 99 -14.96 -8.09 -7.01
CA TYR A 99 -15.92 -7.09 -7.46
C TYR A 99 -16.10 -5.96 -6.44
N ALA A 100 -16.15 -6.26 -5.15
CA ALA A 100 -16.22 -5.25 -4.10
C ALA A 100 -14.97 -4.35 -4.11
N LEU A 101 -13.79 -4.93 -4.22
CA LEU A 101 -12.53 -4.20 -4.31
C LEU A 101 -12.47 -3.30 -5.55
N MET A 102 -12.93 -3.79 -6.70
CA MET A 102 -13.00 -3.01 -7.95
C MET A 102 -13.90 -1.78 -7.77
N LYS A 103 -15.11 -1.96 -7.24
CA LYS A 103 -16.03 -0.85 -6.97
C LYS A 103 -15.44 0.21 -6.04
N GLU A 104 -14.74 -0.23 -4.99
CA GLU A 104 -14.05 0.68 -4.07
C GLU A 104 -12.90 1.45 -4.75
N LYS A 105 -12.21 0.83 -5.70
CA LYS A 105 -11.19 1.50 -6.51
C LYS A 105 -11.82 2.52 -7.47
N ASP A 106 -12.94 2.18 -8.09
CA ASP A 106 -13.68 3.09 -8.98
C ASP A 106 -14.15 4.33 -8.23
N PHE A 107 -14.74 4.16 -7.04
CA PHE A 107 -15.14 5.29 -6.19
C PHE A 107 -13.96 6.20 -5.83
N ARG A 108 -12.81 5.60 -5.47
CA ARG A 108 -11.58 6.38 -5.20
C ARG A 108 -11.08 7.13 -6.43
N MET A 109 -11.11 6.51 -7.61
CA MET A 109 -10.73 7.17 -8.87
C MET A 109 -11.66 8.33 -9.20
N GLU A 110 -12.98 8.17 -9.01
CA GLU A 110 -13.96 9.25 -9.21
C GLU A 110 -13.72 10.43 -8.25
N MET A 111 -13.53 10.14 -6.96
CA MET A 111 -13.21 11.15 -5.96
C MET A 111 -11.92 11.91 -6.30
N GLN A 112 -10.88 11.19 -6.72
CA GLN A 112 -9.63 11.79 -7.15
C GLN A 112 -9.82 12.66 -8.40
N ALA A 113 -10.56 12.20 -9.39
CA ALA A 113 -10.85 12.97 -10.61
C ALA A 113 -11.64 14.25 -10.30
N MET A 114 -12.57 14.22 -9.33
CA MET A 114 -13.26 15.42 -8.87
C MET A 114 -12.29 16.39 -8.18
N ARG A 115 -11.40 15.87 -7.33
CA ARG A 115 -10.37 16.69 -6.67
C ARG A 115 -9.41 17.33 -7.67
N GLU A 116 -9.01 16.61 -8.71
CA GLU A 116 -8.17 17.13 -9.78
C GLU A 116 -8.87 18.28 -10.52
N LYS A 117 -10.17 18.15 -10.82
CA LYS A 117 -10.96 19.24 -11.43
C LYS A 117 -11.01 20.49 -10.54
N GLU A 118 -11.20 20.33 -9.23
CA GLU A 118 -11.19 21.44 -8.27
C GLU A 118 -9.83 22.16 -8.22
N LEU A 119 -8.75 21.38 -8.22
CA LEU A 119 -7.39 21.93 -8.23
C LEU A 119 -7.10 22.66 -9.53
N ILE A 120 -7.48 22.09 -10.68
CA ILE A 120 -7.35 22.75 -11.99
C ILE A 120 -8.12 24.07 -12.01
N ALA A 121 -9.38 24.08 -11.53
CA ALA A 121 -10.18 25.30 -11.45
C ALA A 121 -9.55 26.35 -10.53
N SER A 122 -8.97 25.92 -9.39
CA SER A 122 -8.26 26.79 -8.46
C SER A 122 -7.00 27.39 -9.08
N VAL A 123 -6.21 26.58 -9.78
CA VAL A 123 -5.02 27.02 -10.51
C VAL A 123 -5.40 28.02 -11.61
N GLN A 124 -6.45 27.73 -12.39
CA GLN A 124 -6.94 28.65 -13.41
C GLN A 124 -7.41 29.99 -12.81
N SER A 125 -8.13 29.96 -11.67
CA SER A 125 -8.54 31.17 -10.97
C SER A 125 -7.34 31.99 -10.46
N LEU A 126 -6.33 31.33 -9.89
CA LEU A 126 -5.09 31.98 -9.44
C LEU A 126 -4.32 32.56 -10.63
N GLN A 127 -4.22 31.83 -11.74
CA GLN A 127 -3.60 32.31 -12.97
C GLN A 127 -4.30 33.57 -13.50
N GLN A 128 -5.64 33.60 -13.51
CA GLN A 128 -6.41 34.78 -13.89
C GLN A 128 -6.14 35.97 -12.95
N LYS A 129 -6.13 35.74 -11.62
CA LYS A 129 -5.80 36.79 -10.63
C LYS A 129 -4.40 37.35 -10.84
N VAL A 130 -3.41 36.50 -11.07
CA VAL A 130 -2.03 36.93 -11.37
C VAL A 130 -1.98 37.75 -12.66
N GLN A 131 -2.66 37.31 -13.72
CA GLN A 131 -2.74 38.06 -14.98
C GLN A 131 -3.39 39.43 -14.79
N LEU A 132 -4.47 39.54 -14.01
CA LEU A 132 -5.09 40.81 -13.67
C LEU A 132 -4.12 41.73 -12.90
N CYS A 133 -3.43 41.22 -11.88
CA CYS A 133 -2.42 42.00 -11.16
C CYS A 133 -1.28 42.48 -12.06
N LEU A 134 -0.87 41.67 -13.05
CA LEU A 134 0.13 42.05 -14.05
C LEU A 134 -0.41 43.11 -15.03
N ALA A 135 -1.70 43.04 -15.40
CA ALA A 135 -2.35 43.97 -16.32
C ALA A 135 -2.67 45.33 -15.67
N ASP A 136 -3.05 45.35 -14.39
CA ASP A 136 -3.39 46.55 -13.61
C ASP A 136 -2.19 47.46 -13.33
N GLY A 137 -1.00 47.12 -13.84
CA GLY A 137 0.17 48.00 -13.81
C GLY A 137 0.77 48.19 -12.41
N VAL A 138 0.33 47.45 -11.40
CA VAL A 138 0.89 47.45 -10.04
C VAL A 138 2.22 46.69 -10.02
N ARG A 139 3.20 47.19 -10.78
CA ARG A 139 4.62 46.84 -10.67
C ARG A 139 5.27 47.74 -9.63
N LEU A 140 4.83 47.66 -8.39
CA LEU A 140 5.38 48.47 -7.30
C LEU A 140 6.85 48.15 -6.91
N PRO A 141 7.51 47.09 -7.42
CA PRO A 141 8.98 47.00 -7.29
C PRO A 141 9.77 47.23 -8.60
N MET A 142 9.22 46.89 -9.77
CA MET A 142 10.00 46.95 -11.03
C MET A 142 9.91 48.29 -11.76
N GLN A 143 8.93 49.14 -11.45
CA GLN A 143 8.87 50.50 -11.98
C GLN A 143 9.85 51.43 -11.23
N ASP A 144 10.02 51.21 -9.92
CA ASP A 144 11.02 51.92 -9.10
C ASP A 144 12.44 51.57 -9.50
N LEU A 145 12.71 50.31 -9.84
CA LEU A 145 14.06 49.87 -10.25
C LEU A 145 14.56 50.59 -11.51
N LYS A 146 13.68 50.77 -12.52
CA LYS A 146 14.01 51.53 -13.73
C LYS A 146 14.19 53.03 -13.47
N ARG A 147 13.41 53.61 -12.55
CA ARG A 147 13.57 55.02 -12.14
C ARG A 147 14.90 55.22 -11.42
N LEU A 148 15.25 54.30 -10.52
CA LEU A 148 16.52 54.31 -9.80
C LEU A 148 17.71 54.09 -10.74
N GLU A 149 17.58 53.27 -11.78
CA GLU A 149 18.63 53.12 -12.81
C GLU A 149 18.92 54.44 -13.52
N VAL A 150 17.88 55.17 -13.93
CA VAL A 150 18.02 56.48 -14.59
C VAL A 150 18.61 57.52 -13.63
N GLU A 151 18.14 57.57 -12.39
CA GLU A 151 18.68 58.49 -11.39
C GLU A 151 20.15 58.20 -11.07
N ASN A 152 20.56 56.93 -11.07
CA ASN A 152 21.95 56.54 -10.85
C ASN A 152 22.84 56.93 -12.04
N THR A 153 22.35 56.83 -13.29
CA THR A 153 23.10 57.32 -14.46
C THR A 153 23.29 58.84 -14.40
N ASP A 154 22.25 59.60 -14.04
CA ASP A 154 22.33 61.05 -13.93
C ASP A 154 23.31 61.48 -12.81
N LEU A 155 23.28 60.79 -11.67
CA LEU A 155 24.22 61.02 -10.57
C LEU A 155 25.67 60.70 -10.96
N LEU A 156 25.88 59.65 -11.75
CA LEU A 156 27.21 59.29 -12.26
C LEU A 156 27.76 60.39 -13.17
N GLU A 157 26.92 60.91 -14.08
CA GLU A 157 27.29 62.01 -14.98
C GLU A 157 27.60 63.30 -14.21
N GLN A 158 26.81 63.61 -13.18
CA GLN A 158 27.07 64.75 -12.29
C GLN A 158 28.40 64.59 -11.53
N LYS A 159 28.66 63.40 -11.00
CA LYS A 159 29.93 63.09 -10.33
C LYS A 159 31.11 63.27 -11.28
N ASP A 160 31.01 62.77 -12.51
CA ASP A 160 32.07 62.89 -13.51
C ASP A 160 32.28 64.35 -13.92
N HIS A 161 31.21 65.13 -14.07
CA HIS A 161 31.29 66.56 -14.33
C HIS A 161 31.97 67.31 -13.18
N SER A 162 31.59 67.02 -11.93
CA SER A 162 32.22 67.59 -10.74
C SER A 162 33.71 67.22 -10.64
N SER A 163 34.05 65.96 -10.91
CA SER A 163 35.44 65.48 -10.93
C SER A 163 36.28 66.25 -11.95
N ARG A 164 35.76 66.47 -13.17
CA ARG A 164 36.43 67.26 -14.21
C ARG A 164 36.65 68.71 -13.78
N LEU A 165 35.66 69.34 -13.13
CA LEU A 165 35.80 70.70 -12.61
C LEU A 165 36.87 70.78 -11.52
N ILE A 166 36.90 69.79 -10.62
CA ILE A 166 37.93 69.71 -9.57
C ILE A 166 39.32 69.56 -10.20
N GLU A 167 39.48 68.72 -11.23
CA GLU A 167 40.73 68.59 -11.97
C GLU A 167 41.18 69.91 -12.61
N GLN A 168 40.27 70.60 -13.30
CA GLN A 168 40.57 71.91 -13.89
C GLN A 168 40.97 72.94 -12.84
N GLN A 169 40.30 72.94 -11.68
CA GLN A 169 40.66 73.81 -10.56
C GLN A 169 42.03 73.44 -9.97
N LYS A 170 42.34 72.15 -9.81
CA LYS A 170 43.66 71.68 -9.37
C LYS A 170 44.76 72.13 -10.34
N GLU A 171 44.58 71.96 -11.64
CA GLU A 171 45.53 72.44 -12.66
C GLU A 171 45.71 73.96 -12.64
N ARG A 172 44.64 74.71 -12.37
CA ARG A 172 44.71 76.18 -12.22
C ARG A 172 45.54 76.55 -10.99
N ILE A 173 45.29 75.89 -9.85
CA ILE A 173 46.03 76.08 -8.61
C ILE A 173 47.50 75.73 -8.79
N GLU A 174 47.81 74.61 -9.44
CA GLU A 174 49.19 74.17 -9.68
C GLU A 174 49.95 75.13 -10.60
N ARG A 175 49.30 75.64 -11.65
CA ARG A 175 49.85 76.71 -12.51
C ARG A 175 50.14 77.98 -11.72
N LEU A 176 49.20 78.44 -10.89
CA LEU A 176 49.39 79.63 -10.05
C LEU A 176 50.49 79.42 -9.02
N THR A 177 50.55 78.24 -8.39
CA THR A 177 51.58 77.85 -7.41
C THR A 177 52.97 77.79 -8.06
N SER A 178 53.07 77.27 -9.28
CA SER A 178 54.31 77.28 -10.07
C SER A 178 54.77 78.70 -10.42
N GLN A 179 53.84 79.62 -10.72
CA GLN A 179 54.16 81.05 -10.93
C GLN A 179 54.61 81.74 -9.63
N LEU A 180 53.97 81.43 -8.50
CA LEU A 180 54.31 81.95 -7.18
C LEU A 180 55.70 81.48 -6.73
N THR A 181 56.00 80.18 -6.88
CA THR A 181 57.32 79.63 -6.55
C THR A 181 58.40 80.14 -7.50
N ALA A 182 58.12 80.35 -8.80
CA ALA A 182 59.08 80.96 -9.74
C ALA A 182 59.37 82.44 -9.42
N THR A 183 58.37 83.20 -8.98
CA THR A 183 58.55 84.60 -8.54
C THR A 183 59.24 84.71 -7.19
N GLN A 184 59.02 83.75 -6.30
CA GLN A 184 59.69 83.65 -5.00
C GLN A 184 61.14 83.18 -5.12
N LYS A 185 61.45 82.25 -6.05
CA LYS A 185 62.83 81.81 -6.37
C LYS A 185 63.66 82.90 -7.05
N LYS A 186 63.03 83.93 -7.62
CA LYS A 186 63.68 85.16 -8.11
C LYS A 186 63.92 86.21 -6.99
N ARG A 187 63.43 86.01 -5.77
CA ARG A 187 63.44 86.98 -4.67
C ARG A 187 64.19 86.53 -3.40
N SER A 188 65.04 85.51 -3.45
CA SER A 188 65.84 85.09 -2.29
C SER A 188 67.22 84.62 -2.77
N LEU A 189 68.35 85.24 -2.37
CA LEU A 189 68.99 85.25 -1.03
C LEU A 189 70.08 86.36 -0.93
N PRO A 190 70.69 86.70 0.23
CA PRO A 190 70.41 86.27 1.63
C PRO A 190 70.46 87.39 2.71
N HIS A 191 70.28 86.99 3.99
CA HIS A 191 70.91 87.53 5.23
C HIS A 191 70.26 88.78 5.88
N GLU A 192 70.11 88.98 7.20
CA GLU A 192 70.39 88.27 8.47
C GLU A 192 69.57 88.90 9.65
N GLN A 193 69.46 88.15 10.75
CA GLN A 193 69.56 88.51 12.19
C GLN A 193 68.55 89.40 12.95
N GLU A 194 68.15 88.82 14.10
CA GLU A 194 67.93 89.36 15.48
C GLU A 194 66.90 90.50 15.69
N GLU A 195 66.07 90.56 16.74
CA GLU A 195 66.30 90.32 18.17
C GLU A 195 64.93 90.18 18.90
N SER A 196 64.91 89.43 20.01
CA SER A 196 63.80 89.33 21.00
C SER A 196 63.75 90.59 21.89
N PRO A 197 62.70 90.94 22.68
CA PRO A 197 62.05 90.08 23.69
C PRO A 197 60.53 90.28 23.92
N ALA A 198 59.92 89.30 24.61
CA ALA A 198 58.53 89.25 25.08
C ALA A 198 58.36 89.91 26.48
N PRO A 199 57.31 89.67 27.31
CA PRO A 199 55.85 89.41 27.17
C PRO A 199 55.11 90.38 28.17
N PRO A 200 54.09 90.06 29.02
CA PRO A 200 53.06 89.00 29.09
C PRO A 200 51.64 89.49 29.50
N SER A 201 50.73 88.52 29.62
CA SER A 201 49.53 88.46 30.50
C SER A 201 48.19 88.46 29.74
N ARG A 202 47.23 87.59 30.05
CA ARG A 202 46.97 86.94 31.34
C ARG A 202 46.22 85.62 31.15
N ALA A 203 46.59 84.68 32.02
CA ALA A 203 46.18 83.29 32.13
C ALA A 203 44.69 83.08 32.50
N PRO A 204 44.18 81.83 32.32
CA PRO A 204 42.97 81.31 32.99
C PRO A 204 43.29 81.11 34.50
N PRO A 205 42.46 80.54 35.41
CA PRO A 205 42.31 79.07 35.46
C PRO A 205 41.13 78.48 36.30
N GLN A 206 41.08 77.12 36.31
CA GLN A 206 40.52 76.20 37.33
C GLN A 206 38.98 76.15 37.52
N VAL A 207 38.35 75.11 38.10
CA VAL A 207 38.79 73.94 38.88
C VAL A 207 37.70 72.84 38.80
N GLY A 208 38.09 71.57 38.97
CA GLY A 208 37.37 70.59 39.80
C GLY A 208 36.54 69.57 39.02
N ASP A 209 37.04 68.37 38.76
CA ASP A 209 37.05 67.24 39.71
C ASP A 209 35.73 67.09 40.47
N SER A 210 34.88 66.18 39.99
CA SER A 210 33.97 65.38 40.81
C SER A 210 33.24 64.38 39.93
N GLY A 211 33.77 63.17 39.88
CA GLY A 211 33.00 61.93 40.07
C GLY A 211 31.90 61.56 39.08
N LEU A 212 31.52 60.29 39.21
CA LEU A 212 30.30 59.68 38.68
C LEU A 212 30.36 59.36 37.19
N LEU A 213 30.88 58.17 36.92
CA LEU A 213 30.07 57.06 36.39
C LEU A 213 28.56 57.41 36.35
N VAL A 214 28.16 58.15 35.33
CA VAL A 214 26.77 58.25 34.90
C VAL A 214 26.75 57.42 33.65
N GLU A 215 26.26 56.19 33.78
CA GLU A 215 25.77 55.43 32.66
C GLU A 215 24.93 56.38 31.80
N LEU A 216 25.45 56.75 30.62
CA LEU A 216 24.66 57.51 29.66
C LEU A 216 23.49 56.58 29.30
N PRO A 217 22.23 56.89 29.69
CA PRO A 217 21.10 56.02 29.41
C PRO A 217 20.93 55.78 27.89
N GLU A 218 21.46 56.71 27.11
CA GLU A 218 21.53 56.72 25.66
C GLU A 218 22.52 55.70 25.10
N VAL A 219 23.69 55.51 25.73
CA VAL A 219 24.66 54.48 25.33
C VAL A 219 24.13 53.09 25.69
N GLY A 220 23.52 52.94 26.86
CA GLY A 220 22.82 51.70 27.24
C GLY A 220 21.65 51.37 26.31
N ARG A 221 20.87 52.39 25.91
CA ARG A 221 19.79 52.24 24.93
C ARG A 221 20.32 51.86 23.54
N LEU A 222 21.40 52.50 23.09
CA LEU A 222 22.04 52.18 21.81
C LEU A 222 22.57 50.75 21.78
N LEU A 223 23.27 50.31 22.82
CA LEU A 223 23.77 48.94 22.92
C LEU A 223 22.62 47.92 22.95
N LYS A 224 21.50 48.26 23.60
CA LYS A 224 20.29 47.42 23.60
C LYS A 224 19.68 47.32 22.20
N GLU A 225 19.52 48.43 21.49
CA GLU A 225 19.02 48.41 20.10
C GLU A 225 19.96 47.63 19.17
N MET A 226 21.28 47.83 19.28
CA MET A 226 22.27 47.06 18.52
C MET A 226 22.18 45.56 18.82
N SER A 227 21.92 45.17 20.07
CA SER A 227 21.74 43.77 20.45
C SER A 227 20.45 43.16 19.87
N LEU A 228 19.36 43.94 19.79
CA LEU A 228 18.11 43.51 19.18
C LEU A 228 18.27 43.34 17.66
N CYS A 229 18.91 44.30 16.99
CA CYS A 229 19.21 44.20 15.57
C CYS A 229 20.07 42.97 15.23
N LEU A 230 21.06 42.64 16.08
CA LEU A 230 21.89 41.44 15.89
C LEU A 230 21.06 40.15 16.00
N LEU A 231 20.14 40.08 16.96
CA LEU A 231 19.25 38.92 17.13
C LEU A 231 18.31 38.75 15.92
N ASP A 232 17.76 39.84 15.41
CA ASP A 232 16.88 39.83 14.23
C ASP A 232 17.65 39.39 12.98
N LEU A 233 18.88 39.87 12.79
CA LEU A 233 19.78 39.42 11.73
C LEU A 233 20.10 37.93 11.82
N GLN A 234 20.32 37.41 13.03
CA GLN A 234 20.58 35.98 13.25
C GLN A 234 19.35 35.11 12.95
N ALA A 235 18.15 35.60 13.27
CA ALA A 235 16.88 34.95 12.90
C ALA A 235 16.69 34.93 11.37
N LEU A 236 16.96 36.04 10.69
CA LEU A 236 16.90 36.14 9.22
C LEU A 236 17.88 35.19 8.53
N CYS A 237 19.13 35.12 9.00
CA CYS A 237 20.12 34.18 8.48
C CYS A 237 19.66 32.71 8.64
N SER A 238 19.00 32.38 9.75
CA SER A 238 18.46 31.05 10.01
C SER A 238 17.31 30.71 9.06
N ILE A 239 16.41 31.66 8.80
CA ILE A 239 15.29 31.53 7.84
C ILE A 239 15.84 31.32 6.41
N LEU A 240 16.84 32.10 6.00
CA LEU A 240 17.45 31.97 4.68
C LEU A 240 18.15 30.61 4.52
N ALA A 241 18.82 30.11 5.56
CA ALA A 241 19.44 28.79 5.55
C ALA A 241 18.40 27.65 5.48
N GLN A 242 17.28 27.76 6.20
CA GLN A 242 16.17 26.79 6.14
C GLN A 242 15.54 26.74 4.74
N ARG A 243 15.29 27.92 4.14
CA ARG A 243 14.74 28.03 2.79
C ARG A 243 15.69 27.47 1.73
N ALA A 244 17.00 27.70 1.86
CA ALA A 244 18.01 27.13 0.97
C ALA A 244 18.07 25.58 1.05
N GLN A 245 17.67 24.99 2.19
CA GLN A 245 17.56 23.54 2.39
C GLN A 245 16.20 22.96 1.99
N GLY A 246 15.27 23.77 1.46
CA GLY A 246 13.93 23.33 1.08
C GLY A 246 12.99 23.05 2.25
N LYS A 247 13.33 23.50 3.47
CA LYS A 247 12.47 23.41 4.66
C LYS A 247 11.59 24.65 4.75
N GLU A 248 10.37 24.49 5.25
CA GLU A 248 9.47 25.62 5.49
C GLU A 248 10.02 26.48 6.64
N PRO A 249 10.32 27.77 6.41
CA PRO A 249 10.92 28.61 7.45
C PRO A 249 9.87 28.98 8.49
N ASN A 250 10.27 28.97 9.76
CA ASN A 250 9.37 29.34 10.85
C ASN A 250 9.12 30.86 10.86
N LEU A 251 8.02 31.29 10.22
CA LEU A 251 7.63 32.69 10.06
C LEU A 251 7.29 33.39 11.38
N SER A 252 7.07 32.65 12.48
CA SER A 252 6.84 33.26 13.80
C SER A 252 8.07 34.03 14.33
N LEU A 253 9.28 33.65 13.90
CA LEU A 253 10.52 34.34 14.21
C LEU A 253 10.61 35.72 13.51
N LEU A 254 9.99 35.87 12.35
CA LEU A 254 10.01 37.12 11.57
C LEU A 254 9.09 38.20 12.18
N LEU A 255 8.10 37.78 12.98
CA LEU A 255 7.09 38.64 13.58
C LEU A 255 7.43 39.05 15.02
N GLY A 256 8.65 38.76 15.50
CA GLY A 256 9.12 39.19 16.83
C GLY A 256 8.42 38.52 18.01
N MET A 257 7.68 37.43 17.78
CA MET A 257 7.01 36.69 18.84
C MET A 257 7.95 35.64 19.42
N LYS A 258 8.63 35.98 20.52
CA LYS A 258 9.25 34.98 21.40
C LYS A 258 8.13 34.15 22.04
N SER A 259 7.77 33.03 21.43
CA SER A 259 6.88 32.05 22.06
C SER A 259 7.46 30.66 21.94
N LEU A 260 7.85 30.13 23.11
CA LEU A 260 7.87 28.71 23.38
C LEU A 260 6.49 28.13 23.05
N SER A 261 6.42 27.32 21.99
CA SER A 261 5.40 26.30 21.86
C SER A 261 5.83 25.33 20.76
N VAL A 262 6.44 24.23 21.18
CA VAL A 262 6.31 22.95 20.47
C VAL A 262 4.80 22.68 20.45
N SER A 263 4.17 22.90 19.29
CA SER A 263 2.74 22.70 19.09
C SER A 263 2.46 21.20 19.06
N ALA A 264 1.58 20.74 19.94
CA ALA A 264 1.21 19.34 20.10
C ALA A 264 0.51 18.73 18.86
N GLU A 265 0.17 19.52 17.85
CA GLU A 265 -0.62 19.08 16.69
C GLU A 265 0.22 18.48 15.54
N GLU A 266 1.54 18.72 15.50
CA GLU A 266 2.44 18.01 14.59
C GLU A 266 2.90 16.64 15.15
N SER A 267 2.69 16.39 16.46
CA SER A 267 2.94 15.08 17.08
C SER A 267 1.89 14.07 16.66
N ASP A 268 0.61 14.46 16.70
CA ASP A 268 -0.53 13.56 16.47
C ASP A 268 -0.56 13.03 15.03
N SER A 269 -0.40 13.93 14.05
CA SER A 269 -0.37 13.57 12.62
C SER A 269 0.88 12.76 12.23
N ARG A 270 1.98 12.89 12.96
CA ARG A 270 3.19 12.10 12.75
C ARG A 270 3.10 10.74 13.45
N GLU A 271 2.51 10.67 14.63
CA GLU A 271 2.25 9.43 15.36
C GLU A 271 1.24 8.55 14.61
N GLU A 272 0.20 9.12 14.00
CA GLU A 272 -0.74 8.38 13.14
C GLU A 272 -0.05 7.75 11.93
N VAL A 273 0.84 8.49 11.27
CA VAL A 273 1.62 8.00 10.13
C VAL A 273 2.63 6.93 10.56
N GLU A 274 3.27 7.09 11.72
CA GLU A 274 4.21 6.10 12.28
C GLU A 274 3.49 4.81 12.72
N GLU A 275 2.28 4.89 13.28
CA GLU A 275 1.45 3.73 13.63
C GLU A 275 0.90 3.02 12.39
N GLU A 276 0.47 3.74 11.35
CA GLU A 276 0.07 3.13 10.09
C GLU A 276 1.25 2.41 9.42
N LEU A 277 2.45 3.00 9.44
CA LEU A 277 3.68 2.37 8.98
C LEU A 277 4.05 1.12 9.80
N ARG A 278 3.88 1.13 11.11
CA ARG A 278 4.06 -0.06 11.97
C ARG A 278 3.08 -1.16 11.62
N GLY A 279 1.81 -0.82 11.39
CA GLY A 279 0.79 -1.75 10.92
C GLY A 279 1.15 -2.39 9.58
N LYS A 280 1.60 -1.59 8.61
CA LYS A 280 2.06 -2.07 7.30
C LYS A 280 3.29 -2.97 7.41
N LEU A 281 4.25 -2.65 8.29
CA LEU A 281 5.41 -3.50 8.54
C LEU A 281 5.02 -4.85 9.16
N LEU A 282 4.03 -4.90 10.05
CA LEU A 282 3.49 -6.15 10.60
C LEU A 282 2.80 -7.01 9.54
N GLU A 283 2.01 -6.40 8.65
CA GLU A 283 1.40 -7.10 7.51
C GLU A 283 2.45 -7.72 6.60
N VAL A 284 3.52 -6.97 6.29
CA VAL A 284 4.65 -7.45 5.48
C VAL A 284 5.41 -8.58 6.20
N ALA A 285 5.60 -8.49 7.51
CA ALA A 285 6.24 -9.55 8.30
C ALA A 285 5.41 -10.84 8.28
N ARG A 286 4.07 -10.73 8.39
CA ARG A 286 3.17 -11.88 8.28
C ARG A 286 3.23 -12.52 6.90
N LEU A 287 3.16 -11.71 5.84
CA LEU A 287 3.29 -12.18 4.47
C LEU A 287 4.61 -12.92 4.24
N ARG A 288 5.70 -12.44 4.84
CA ARG A 288 6.99 -13.13 4.77
C ARG A 288 6.96 -14.49 5.47
N GLY A 289 6.30 -14.60 6.62
CA GLY A 289 6.05 -15.88 7.27
C GLY A 289 5.21 -16.84 6.42
N ASP A 290 4.12 -16.35 5.82
CA ASP A 290 3.26 -17.13 4.94
C ASP A 290 4.03 -17.66 3.72
N ILE A 291 4.92 -16.84 3.15
CA ILE A 291 5.83 -17.23 2.06
C ILE A 291 6.80 -18.32 2.52
N ASP A 292 7.42 -18.15 3.69
CA ASP A 292 8.37 -19.13 4.23
C ASP A 292 7.69 -20.48 4.53
N ASP A 293 6.45 -20.47 5.01
CA ASP A 293 5.63 -21.67 5.22
C ASP A 293 5.25 -22.34 3.90
N LEU A 294 4.91 -21.56 2.88
CA LEU A 294 4.69 -22.05 1.52
C LEU A 294 5.94 -22.72 0.95
N TRP A 295 7.09 -22.09 1.11
CA TRP A 295 8.38 -22.67 0.73
C TRP A 295 8.67 -23.96 1.48
N ARG A 296 8.42 -24.01 2.79
CA ARG A 296 8.57 -25.24 3.58
C ARG A 296 7.66 -26.34 3.08
N SER A 297 6.39 -26.05 2.82
CA SER A 297 5.41 -27.01 2.28
C SER A 297 5.78 -27.51 0.88
N ILE A 298 6.25 -26.63 0.00
CA ILE A 298 6.73 -27.01 -1.34
C ILE A 298 7.96 -27.91 -1.20
N SER A 299 8.90 -27.56 -0.33
CA SER A 299 10.11 -28.34 -0.10
C SER A 299 9.81 -29.72 0.50
N GLU A 300 8.89 -29.81 1.47
CA GLU A 300 8.41 -31.08 2.04
C GLU A 300 7.76 -31.98 0.97
N ARG A 301 6.90 -31.42 0.11
CA ARG A 301 6.29 -32.17 -0.98
C ARG A 301 7.30 -32.62 -2.03
N TYR A 302 8.32 -31.81 -2.29
CA TYR A 302 9.39 -32.17 -3.20
C TYR A 302 10.27 -33.30 -2.62
N ALA A 303 10.55 -33.26 -1.32
CA ALA A 303 11.26 -34.34 -0.62
C ALA A 303 10.45 -35.65 -0.58
N GLN A 304 9.14 -35.57 -0.36
CA GLN A 304 8.23 -36.73 -0.41
C GLN A 304 8.15 -37.33 -1.83
N GLY A 305 8.05 -36.50 -2.87
CA GLY A 305 8.03 -36.96 -4.26
C GLY A 305 9.33 -37.62 -4.73
N GLN A 306 10.49 -37.23 -4.18
CA GLN A 306 11.75 -37.93 -4.45
C GLN A 306 11.91 -39.22 -3.62
N GLY A 307 11.26 -39.33 -2.46
CA GLY A 307 11.25 -40.56 -1.64
C GLY A 307 10.44 -41.68 -2.28
N ASP A 308 9.27 -41.36 -2.85
CA ASP A 308 8.39 -42.34 -3.50
C ASP A 308 8.93 -42.85 -4.86
N SER A 309 9.79 -42.07 -5.52
CA SER A 309 10.40 -42.47 -6.81
C SER A 309 11.54 -43.49 -6.67
N CYS A 310 12.01 -43.80 -5.46
CA CYS A 310 13.10 -44.75 -5.21
C CYS A 310 12.61 -46.13 -4.68
N VAL A 311 11.29 -46.36 -4.63
CA VAL A 311 10.68 -47.61 -4.11
C VAL A 311 9.98 -48.42 -5.23
N SER A 312 10.20 -48.09 -6.51
CA SER A 312 9.80 -48.93 -7.66
C SER A 312 10.99 -49.48 -8.41
#